data_AF-A0A0J6XWX4-F1
#
_entry.id   AF-A0A0J6XWX4-F1
#
_cell.length_a   1.000
_cell.length_b   1.000
_cell.length_c   1.000
_cell.angle_alpha   90.00
_cell.angle_beta   90.00
_cell.angle_gamma   90.00
#
_symmetry.space_group_name_H-M   'P 1'
#
loop_
_entity.id
_entity.type
_entity.pdbx_description
1 polymer ?
#
loop_
_entity_poly.entity_id
_entity_poly.type
_entity_poly.pdbx_seq_one_letter_code
_entity_poly.pdbx_strand_id
1 'polypeptide(L)'
;MASAAVIPADGTWFDTIRRSFADVPINDNGISTTEFLEAAEALVMLFDLLGSVAFTPVKNDLLGNIKKIRDRQLAAPAESETLQQLVVNELKTGKHTATEGLLWLVRGLDFTAQALRLNLSDPAAELSTSFRAAYGTTLKPHHGLLVKPIFSAAMSATPYRKDFYAKLGQDATKVSTAMNVEITALEKVVGILHEFLKSPAAKW
;
A
#
# COMPACT_ATOMS: atom_id res chain seq x y z
N MET A 1 -1.44 -3.11 -21.67
CA MET A 1 -0.13 -3.47 -21.12
C MET A 1 0.60 -2.16 -20.82
N ALA A 2 0.71 -1.77 -19.54
CA ALA A 2 1.63 -0.68 -19.21
C ALA A 2 3.03 -1.16 -19.59
N SER A 3 3.80 -0.36 -20.33
CA SER A 3 5.21 -0.67 -20.60
C SER A 3 5.88 -0.89 -19.25
N ALA A 4 6.52 -2.05 -19.06
CA ALA A 4 7.35 -2.25 -17.88
C ALA A 4 8.35 -1.09 -17.84
N ALA A 5 8.43 -0.41 -16.68
CA ALA A 5 9.40 0.67 -16.51
C ALA A 5 10.80 0.09 -16.78
N VAL A 6 11.60 0.79 -17.57
CA VAL A 6 12.96 0.37 -17.87
C VAL A 6 13.78 0.55 -16.60
N ILE A 7 14.10 -0.55 -15.93
CA ILE A 7 14.97 -0.55 -14.75
C ILE A 7 16.40 -0.24 -15.22
N PRO A 8 17.09 0.76 -14.62
CA PRO A 8 18.49 1.03 -14.93
C PRO A 8 19.36 -0.23 -14.73
N ALA A 9 20.41 -0.39 -15.53
CA ALA A 9 21.25 -1.59 -15.49
C ALA A 9 21.87 -1.87 -14.10
N ASP A 10 22.10 -0.81 -13.32
CA ASP A 10 22.64 -0.85 -11.97
C ASP A 10 21.61 -0.48 -10.88
N GLY A 11 20.35 -0.29 -11.26
CA GLY A 11 19.26 0.13 -10.39
C GLY A 11 18.28 -0.99 -10.05
N THR A 12 17.18 -0.59 -9.43
CA THR A 12 16.06 -1.42 -8.99
C THR A 12 14.74 -0.83 -9.49
N TRP A 13 13.67 -1.61 -9.41
CA TRP A 13 12.32 -1.12 -9.70
C TRP A 13 11.93 0.08 -8.82
N PHE A 14 12.44 0.16 -7.59
CA PHE A 14 12.20 1.28 -6.68
C PHE A 14 12.79 2.61 -7.18
N ASP A 15 13.76 2.58 -8.10
CA ASP A 15 14.28 3.80 -8.75
C ASP A 15 13.36 4.32 -9.87
N THR A 16 12.34 3.54 -10.23
CA THR A 16 11.40 3.86 -11.32
C THR A 16 10.05 4.39 -10.85
N ILE A 17 9.75 4.23 -9.56
CA ILE A 17 8.46 4.65 -9.01
C ILE A 17 8.43 6.17 -8.82
N ARG A 18 7.24 6.74 -8.95
CA ARG A 18 7.04 8.20 -8.81
C ARG A 18 7.50 8.72 -7.45
N ARG A 19 7.25 7.96 -6.39
CA ARG A 19 7.61 8.32 -5.02
C ARG A 19 7.72 7.08 -4.14
N SER A 20 8.76 7.04 -3.32
CA SER A 20 8.92 6.07 -2.23
C SER A 20 8.15 6.53 -0.98
N PHE A 21 7.64 5.58 -0.18
CA PHE A 21 7.13 5.91 1.15
C PHE A 21 8.19 6.57 2.06
N ALA A 22 9.49 6.36 1.80
CA ALA A 22 10.58 7.00 2.52
C ALA A 22 10.64 8.52 2.30
N ASP A 23 10.10 8.99 1.16
CA ASP A 23 10.09 10.40 0.76
C ASP A 23 8.73 11.08 1.04
N VAL A 24 7.86 10.46 1.84
CA VAL A 24 6.58 11.04 2.25
C VAL A 24 6.82 11.96 3.46
N PRO A 25 6.55 13.27 3.36
CA PRO A 25 6.74 14.20 4.47
C PRO A 25 5.79 13.88 5.63
N ILE A 26 6.37 13.87 6.83
CA ILE A 26 5.65 13.74 8.09
C ILE A 26 6.07 14.94 8.95
N ASN A 27 5.10 15.75 9.37
CA ASN A 27 5.31 16.90 10.23
C ASN A 27 4.34 16.86 11.43
N ASP A 28 4.38 17.88 12.28
CA ASP A 28 3.56 17.98 13.49
C ASP A 28 2.04 17.94 13.19
N ASN A 29 1.62 18.36 11.99
CA ASN A 29 0.22 18.36 11.55
C ASN A 29 -0.20 17.04 10.91
N GLY A 30 0.73 16.15 10.59
CA GLY A 30 0.45 14.81 10.05
C GLY A 30 1.24 14.43 8.81
N ILE A 31 0.67 13.49 8.05
CA ILE A 31 1.28 12.94 6.83
C ILE A 31 0.74 13.72 5.63
N SER A 32 1.65 14.22 4.78
CA SER A 32 1.25 14.98 3.59
C SER A 32 0.38 14.14 2.65
N THR A 33 -0.79 14.66 2.27
CA THR A 33 -1.79 13.93 1.50
C THR A 33 -1.30 13.62 0.08
N THR A 34 -0.73 14.61 -0.62
CA THR A 34 -0.32 14.44 -2.03
C THR A 34 0.75 13.36 -2.15
N GLU A 35 1.82 13.50 -1.39
CA GLU A 35 2.97 12.61 -1.42
C GLU A 35 2.59 11.20 -0.94
N PHE A 36 1.73 11.08 0.08
CA PHE A 36 1.21 9.79 0.48
C PHE A 36 0.43 9.10 -0.65
N LEU A 37 -0.46 9.82 -1.35
CA LEU A 37 -1.24 9.25 -2.44
C LEU A 37 -0.35 8.87 -3.63
N GLU A 38 0.68 9.67 -3.94
CA GLU A 38 1.68 9.32 -4.96
C GLU A 38 2.44 8.04 -4.62
N ALA A 39 2.88 7.88 -3.36
CA ALA A 39 3.57 6.69 -2.88
C ALA A 39 2.65 5.46 -2.87
N ALA A 40 1.39 5.62 -2.44
CA ALA A 40 0.40 4.55 -2.47
C ALA A 40 0.10 4.07 -3.89
N GLU A 41 -0.04 4.99 -4.86
CA GLU A 41 -0.23 4.64 -6.28
C GLU A 41 0.99 3.92 -6.87
N ALA A 42 2.19 4.39 -6.55
CA ALA A 42 3.44 3.74 -6.92
C ALA A 42 3.50 2.30 -6.38
N LEU A 43 3.20 2.08 -5.10
CA LEU A 43 3.21 0.75 -4.51
C LEU A 43 2.15 -0.17 -5.13
N VAL A 44 1.00 0.36 -5.54
CA VAL A 44 -0.03 -0.42 -6.24
C VAL A 44 0.51 -1.03 -7.55
N MET A 45 1.48 -0.40 -8.21
CA MET A 45 2.13 -0.96 -9.39
C MET A 45 2.96 -2.22 -9.10
N LEU A 46 3.33 -2.48 -7.84
CA LEU A 46 3.98 -3.72 -7.43
C LEU A 46 3.09 -4.95 -7.72
N PHE A 47 1.77 -4.80 -7.65
CA PHE A 47 0.83 -5.87 -8.00
C PHE A 47 0.87 -6.24 -9.48
N ASP A 48 1.31 -5.34 -10.35
CA ASP A 48 1.55 -5.66 -11.76
C ASP A 48 2.78 -6.57 -11.92
N LEU A 49 3.78 -6.44 -11.03
CA LEU A 49 4.96 -7.33 -11.01
C LEU A 49 4.63 -8.74 -10.49
N LEU A 50 3.65 -8.86 -9.58
CA LEU A 50 3.11 -10.16 -9.19
C LEU A 50 2.48 -10.90 -10.39
N GLY A 51 2.10 -10.17 -11.45
CA GLY A 51 1.96 -10.73 -12.80
C GLY A 51 0.77 -11.63 -13.02
N SER A 52 -0.25 -11.56 -12.15
CA SER A 52 -1.48 -12.34 -12.29
C SER A 52 -2.71 -11.44 -12.29
N VAL A 53 -3.61 -11.67 -13.25
CA VAL A 53 -4.94 -11.05 -13.29
C VAL A 53 -5.74 -11.29 -12.00
N ALA A 54 -5.37 -12.29 -11.21
CA ALA A 54 -5.96 -12.57 -9.91
C ALA A 54 -5.75 -11.43 -8.89
N PHE A 55 -4.76 -10.55 -9.07
CA PHE A 55 -4.56 -9.37 -8.23
C PHE A 55 -5.37 -8.15 -8.67
N THR A 56 -6.08 -8.20 -9.81
CA THR A 56 -6.92 -7.09 -10.30
C THR A 56 -7.93 -6.59 -9.25
N PRO A 57 -8.66 -7.46 -8.51
CA PRO A 57 -9.57 -7.00 -7.48
C PRO A 57 -8.86 -6.25 -6.34
N VAL A 58 -7.66 -6.71 -5.95
CA VAL A 58 -6.84 -6.06 -4.91
C VAL A 58 -6.37 -4.69 -5.38
N LYS A 59 -5.85 -4.61 -6.62
CA LYS A 59 -5.43 -3.36 -7.26
C LYS A 59 -6.58 -2.35 -7.35
N ASN A 60 -7.76 -2.79 -7.81
CA ASN A 60 -8.92 -1.92 -7.97
C ASN A 60 -9.45 -1.40 -6.64
N ASP A 61 -9.42 -2.21 -5.58
CA ASP A 61 -9.81 -1.78 -4.24
C ASP A 61 -8.90 -0.67 -3.72
N LEU A 62 -7.57 -0.86 -3.81
CA LEU A 62 -6.59 0.15 -3.41
C LEU A 62 -6.75 1.46 -4.21
N LEU A 63 -6.84 1.37 -5.55
CA LEU A 63 -7.02 2.53 -6.42
C LEU A 63 -8.35 3.26 -6.16
N GLY A 64 -9.42 2.52 -5.89
CA GLY A 64 -10.72 3.09 -5.53
C GLY A 64 -10.63 3.90 -4.24
N ASN A 65 -9.93 3.39 -3.23
CA ASN A 65 -9.74 4.09 -1.96
C ASN A 65 -8.82 5.31 -2.09
N ILE A 66 -7.73 5.21 -2.87
CA ILE A 66 -6.88 6.35 -3.24
C ILE A 66 -7.72 7.45 -3.91
N LYS A 67 -8.59 7.07 -4.85
CA LYS A 67 -9.46 8.02 -5.54
C LYS A 67 -10.38 8.77 -4.58
N LYS A 68 -11.02 8.10 -3.62
CA LYS A 68 -11.89 8.76 -2.62
C LYS A 68 -11.14 9.85 -1.85
N ILE A 69 -9.91 9.57 -1.43
CA ILE A 69 -9.07 10.52 -0.69
C ILE A 69 -8.66 11.68 -1.60
N ARG A 70 -8.24 11.40 -2.84
CA ARG A 70 -7.87 12.43 -3.82
C ARG A 70 -9.04 13.32 -4.20
N ASP A 71 -10.24 12.77 -4.37
CA ASP A 71 -11.45 13.54 -4.66
C ASP A 71 -11.75 14.55 -3.53
N ARG A 72 -11.63 14.12 -2.26
CA ARG A 72 -11.77 15.03 -1.11
C ARG A 72 -10.66 16.09 -1.08
N GLN A 73 -9.41 15.68 -1.34
CA GLN A 73 -8.28 16.60 -1.39
C GLN A 73 -8.50 17.72 -2.42
N LEU A 74 -8.93 17.36 -3.63
CA LEU A 74 -9.19 18.32 -4.71
C LEU A 74 -10.39 19.22 -4.41
N ALA A 75 -11.41 18.69 -3.73
CA ALA A 75 -12.60 19.47 -3.35
C ALA A 75 -12.34 20.47 -2.22
N ALA A 76 -11.37 20.21 -1.34
CA ALA A 76 -11.05 21.06 -0.19
C ALA A 76 -9.53 21.06 0.12
N PRO A 77 -8.69 21.65 -0.75
CA PRO A 77 -7.23 21.51 -0.69
C PRO A 77 -6.62 22.08 0.60
N ALA A 78 -7.02 23.28 1.01
CA ALA A 78 -6.54 23.93 2.24
C ALA A 78 -6.98 23.19 3.53
N GLU A 79 -8.01 22.34 3.44
CA GLU A 79 -8.48 21.52 4.56
C GLU A 79 -7.90 20.10 4.53
N SER A 80 -7.09 19.77 3.52
CA SER A 80 -6.68 18.41 3.17
C SER A 80 -5.19 18.29 2.88
N GLU A 81 -4.38 19.22 3.39
CA GLU A 81 -2.92 19.21 3.21
C GLU A 81 -2.28 17.96 3.82
N THR A 82 -2.77 17.55 4.99
CA THR A 82 -2.42 16.27 5.63
C THR A 82 -3.62 15.33 5.72
N LEU A 83 -3.36 14.03 5.78
CA LEU A 83 -4.41 13.00 5.91
C LEU A 83 -5.24 13.18 7.20
N GLN A 84 -4.59 13.61 8.28
CA GLN A 84 -5.24 13.88 9.56
C GLN A 84 -6.21 15.05 9.46
N GLN A 85 -5.77 16.17 8.88
CA GLN A 85 -6.66 17.32 8.63
C GLN A 85 -7.79 16.96 7.68
N LEU A 86 -7.48 16.23 6.59
CA LEU A 86 -8.47 15.77 5.62
C LEU A 86 -9.61 15.03 6.31
N VAL A 87 -9.29 14.05 7.15
CA VAL A 87 -10.27 13.26 7.92
C VAL A 87 -11.06 14.15 8.87
N VAL A 88 -10.37 14.90 9.74
CA VAL A 88 -11.03 15.73 10.76
C VAL A 88 -11.98 16.74 10.12
N ASN A 89 -11.60 17.33 8.99
CA ASN A 89 -12.40 18.32 8.30
C ASN A 89 -13.54 17.70 7.48
N GLU A 90 -13.33 16.52 6.88
CA GLU A 90 -14.42 15.79 6.21
C GLU A 90 -15.54 15.44 7.20
N LEU A 91 -15.18 14.88 8.36
CA LEU A 91 -16.14 14.43 9.36
C LEU A 91 -17.01 15.56 9.92
N LYS A 92 -16.46 16.78 10.05
CA LYS A 92 -17.25 17.98 10.43
C LYS A 92 -18.39 18.29 9.46
N THR A 93 -18.32 17.82 8.22
CA THR A 93 -19.38 18.00 7.21
C THR A 93 -20.46 16.93 7.25
N GLY A 94 -20.34 15.93 8.14
CA GLY A 94 -21.21 14.76 8.19
C GLY A 94 -20.95 13.72 7.10
N LYS A 95 -19.89 13.91 6.28
CA LYS A 95 -19.42 12.94 5.29
C LYS A 95 -18.25 12.13 5.86
N HIS A 96 -18.04 10.93 5.31
CA HIS A 96 -16.95 10.04 5.73
C HIS A 96 -16.40 9.20 4.56
N THR A 97 -16.63 9.63 3.31
CA THR A 97 -16.26 8.84 2.13
C THR A 97 -14.76 8.70 1.98
N ALA A 98 -14.01 9.78 2.16
CA ALA A 98 -12.56 9.75 2.11
C ALA A 98 -11.95 9.15 3.39
N THR A 99 -12.58 9.38 4.55
CA THR A 99 -12.19 8.80 5.82
C THR A 99 -12.31 7.27 5.80
N GLU A 100 -13.43 6.73 5.30
CA GLU A 100 -13.60 5.30 5.06
C GLU A 100 -12.62 4.79 4.00
N GLY A 101 -12.40 5.56 2.93
CA GLY A 101 -11.37 5.26 1.93
C GLY A 101 -9.99 5.10 2.57
N LEU A 102 -9.58 6.03 3.43
CA LEU A 102 -8.32 5.96 4.15
C LEU A 102 -8.24 4.75 5.07
N LEU A 103 -9.32 4.41 5.78
CA LEU A 103 -9.37 3.20 6.62
C LEU A 103 -9.07 1.93 5.82
N TRP A 104 -9.74 1.75 4.68
CA TRP A 104 -9.53 0.57 3.84
C TRP A 104 -8.17 0.57 3.15
N LEU A 105 -7.72 1.74 2.68
CA LEU A 105 -6.38 1.87 2.10
C LEU A 105 -5.29 1.49 3.12
N VAL A 106 -5.37 1.99 4.35
CA VAL A 106 -4.40 1.66 5.41
C VAL A 106 -4.38 0.17 5.72
N ARG A 107 -5.54 -0.50 5.78
CA ARG A 107 -5.59 -1.97 5.94
C ARG A 107 -4.92 -2.72 4.79
N GLY A 108 -5.12 -2.26 3.55
CA GLY A 108 -4.49 -2.84 2.36
C GLY A 108 -2.97 -2.61 2.30
N LEU A 109 -2.53 -1.42 2.73
CA LEU A 109 -1.11 -1.09 2.87
C LEU A 109 -0.44 -1.91 3.98
N ASP A 110 -1.10 -2.09 5.13
CA ASP A 110 -0.63 -2.94 6.23
C ASP A 110 -0.48 -4.41 5.79
N PHE A 111 -1.48 -4.94 5.08
CA PHE A 111 -1.39 -6.25 4.44
C PHE A 111 -0.14 -6.36 3.55
N THR A 112 0.09 -5.37 2.70
CA THR A 112 1.22 -5.36 1.75
C THR A 112 2.55 -5.28 2.49
N ALA A 113 2.66 -4.41 3.50
CA ALA A 113 3.85 -4.26 4.34
C ALA A 113 4.21 -5.58 5.04
N GLN A 114 3.25 -6.19 5.72
CA GLN A 114 3.46 -7.45 6.43
C GLN A 114 3.82 -8.59 5.47
N ALA A 115 3.14 -8.69 4.32
CA ALA A 115 3.42 -9.73 3.34
C ALA A 115 4.85 -9.65 2.79
N LEU A 116 5.29 -8.45 2.42
CA LEU A 116 6.64 -8.22 1.91
C LEU A 116 7.70 -8.38 3.01
N ARG A 117 7.44 -7.87 4.22
CA ARG A 117 8.35 -8.02 5.37
C ARG A 117 8.60 -9.49 5.69
N LEU A 118 7.54 -10.30 5.78
CA LEU A 118 7.64 -11.73 6.03
C LEU A 118 8.47 -12.43 4.95
N ASN A 119 8.28 -12.07 3.68
CA ASN A 119 9.01 -12.70 2.57
C ASN A 119 10.48 -12.24 2.45
N LEU A 120 10.78 -11.00 2.84
CA LEU A 120 12.13 -10.46 2.85
C LEU A 120 12.95 -11.09 3.98
N SER A 121 12.34 -11.28 5.15
CA SER A 121 13.00 -11.84 6.34
C SER A 121 13.22 -13.36 6.26
N ASP A 122 12.46 -14.07 5.41
CA ASP A 122 12.63 -15.50 5.18
C ASP A 122 12.87 -15.80 3.68
N PRO A 123 14.14 -15.87 3.25
CA PRO A 123 14.49 -16.18 1.86
C PRO A 123 14.02 -17.55 1.36
N ALA A 124 13.67 -18.48 2.27
CA ALA A 124 13.18 -19.81 1.91
C ALA A 124 11.65 -19.84 1.70
N ALA A 125 10.91 -18.84 2.19
CA ALA A 125 9.46 -18.79 2.05
C ALA A 125 9.02 -18.33 0.65
N GLU A 126 8.07 -19.06 0.07
CA GLU A 126 7.37 -18.61 -1.13
C GLU A 126 6.44 -17.43 -0.84
N LEU A 127 6.20 -16.58 -1.86
CA LEU A 127 5.33 -15.42 -1.73
C LEU A 127 3.93 -15.79 -1.22
N SER A 128 3.36 -16.88 -1.76
CA SER A 128 2.03 -17.35 -1.37
C SER A 128 1.93 -17.67 0.13
N THR A 129 3.02 -18.09 0.78
CA THR A 129 3.07 -18.37 2.22
C THR A 129 3.01 -17.06 3.00
N SER A 130 3.91 -16.12 2.69
CA SER A 130 3.96 -14.81 3.35
C SER A 130 2.69 -13.99 3.15
N PHE A 131 2.10 -13.98 1.96
CA PHE A 131 0.87 -13.26 1.66
C PHE A 131 -0.33 -13.86 2.40
N ARG A 132 -0.46 -15.20 2.49
CA ARG A 132 -1.54 -15.84 3.26
C ARG A 132 -1.44 -15.54 4.75
N ALA A 133 -0.22 -15.54 5.30
CA ALA A 133 0.00 -15.18 6.69
C ALA A 133 -0.44 -13.72 6.97
N ALA A 134 0.06 -12.77 6.17
CA ALA A 134 -0.31 -11.35 6.30
C ALA A 134 -1.81 -11.11 6.11
N TYR A 135 -2.45 -11.78 5.15
CA TYR A 135 -3.90 -11.67 4.97
C TYR A 135 -4.67 -12.11 6.21
N GLY A 136 -4.20 -13.17 6.87
CA GLY A 136 -4.82 -13.71 8.09
C GLY A 136 -4.89 -12.71 9.23
N THR A 137 -3.88 -11.85 9.37
CA THR A 137 -3.75 -10.88 10.47
C THR A 137 -4.30 -9.49 10.14
N THR A 138 -4.51 -9.17 8.87
CA THR A 138 -4.87 -7.81 8.41
C THR A 138 -6.29 -7.72 7.83
N LEU A 139 -6.48 -8.15 6.58
CA LEU A 139 -7.74 -7.95 5.84
C LEU A 139 -8.78 -9.03 6.12
N LYS A 140 -8.38 -10.28 6.41
CA LYS A 140 -9.29 -11.41 6.59
C LYS A 140 -10.38 -11.17 7.65
N PRO A 141 -10.13 -10.51 8.80
CA PRO A 141 -11.16 -10.18 9.77
C PRO A 141 -12.23 -9.22 9.24
N HIS A 142 -11.89 -8.39 8.25
CA HIS A 142 -12.75 -7.36 7.70
C HIS A 142 -13.50 -7.79 6.43
N HIS A 143 -13.06 -8.87 5.78
CA HIS A 143 -13.71 -9.39 4.57
C HIS A 143 -14.89 -10.33 4.87
N GLY A 144 -16.00 -10.10 4.18
CA GLY A 144 -17.17 -10.97 4.18
C GLY A 144 -16.93 -12.30 3.46
N LEU A 145 -17.93 -13.19 3.52
CA LEU A 145 -17.86 -14.55 2.94
C LEU A 145 -17.65 -14.54 1.41
N LEU A 146 -18.06 -13.50 0.71
CA LEU A 146 -17.89 -13.37 -0.74
C LEU A 146 -16.51 -12.84 -1.15
N VAL A 147 -15.87 -12.02 -0.31
CA VAL A 147 -14.57 -11.38 -0.63
C VAL A 147 -13.40 -12.28 -0.25
N LYS A 148 -13.54 -13.07 0.82
CA LYS A 148 -12.49 -13.98 1.31
C LYS A 148 -11.94 -14.95 0.22
N PRO A 149 -12.77 -15.62 -0.59
CA PRO A 149 -12.29 -16.51 -1.65
C PRO A 149 -11.49 -15.77 -2.73
N ILE A 150 -11.88 -14.54 -3.08
CA ILE A 150 -11.19 -13.73 -4.11
C ILE A 150 -9.74 -13.47 -3.70
N PHE A 151 -9.53 -13.00 -2.46
CA PHE A 151 -8.19 -12.77 -1.93
C PHE A 151 -7.40 -14.07 -1.75
N SER A 152 -8.06 -15.17 -1.35
CA SER A 152 -7.42 -16.49 -1.27
C SER A 152 -6.87 -16.97 -2.63
N ALA A 153 -7.65 -16.76 -3.69
CA ALA A 153 -7.24 -17.06 -5.05
C ALA A 153 -6.09 -16.16 -5.50
N ALA A 154 -6.15 -14.85 -5.22
CA ALA A 154 -5.07 -13.91 -5.54
C ALA A 154 -3.74 -14.33 -4.91
N MET A 155 -3.72 -14.66 -3.62
CA MET A 155 -2.50 -15.11 -2.93
C MET A 155 -1.99 -16.46 -3.43
N SER A 156 -2.88 -17.32 -3.90
CA SER A 156 -2.48 -18.60 -4.51
C SER A 156 -1.86 -18.41 -5.90
N ALA A 157 -2.12 -17.26 -6.53
CA ALA A 157 -1.61 -16.90 -7.84
C ALA A 157 -0.40 -15.94 -7.76
N THR A 158 0.21 -15.75 -6.59
CA THR A 158 1.53 -15.10 -6.50
C THR A 158 2.54 -15.87 -7.35
N PRO A 159 3.50 -15.20 -7.99
CA PRO A 159 4.57 -15.88 -8.70
C PRO A 159 5.50 -16.59 -7.71
N TYR A 160 6.41 -17.44 -8.22
CA TYR A 160 7.50 -17.93 -7.41
C TYR A 160 8.36 -16.76 -6.91
N ARG A 161 8.88 -16.89 -5.70
CA ARG A 161 9.72 -15.86 -5.07
C ARG A 161 10.83 -15.41 -6.01
N LYS A 162 11.59 -16.35 -6.59
CA LYS A 162 12.72 -16.04 -7.49
C LYS A 162 12.30 -15.14 -8.67
N ASP A 163 11.14 -15.39 -9.25
CA ASP A 163 10.67 -14.69 -10.46
C ASP A 163 10.18 -13.28 -10.12
N PHE A 164 9.62 -13.10 -8.92
CA PHE A 164 9.26 -11.77 -8.43
C PHE A 164 10.49 -10.91 -8.17
N TYR A 165 11.49 -11.41 -7.44
CA TYR A 165 12.67 -10.62 -7.11
C TYR A 165 13.52 -10.29 -8.35
N ALA A 166 13.57 -11.20 -9.34
CA ALA A 166 14.23 -10.94 -10.62
C ALA A 166 13.58 -9.77 -11.40
N LYS A 167 12.29 -9.49 -11.19
CA LYS A 167 11.60 -8.32 -11.78
C LYS A 167 11.92 -7.01 -11.06
N LEU A 168 12.50 -7.06 -9.86
CA LEU A 168 12.82 -5.87 -9.06
C LEU A 168 14.22 -5.34 -9.34
N GLY A 169 15.10 -6.11 -9.98
CA GLY A 169 16.46 -5.72 -10.30
C GLY A 169 17.38 -6.93 -10.44
N GLN A 170 18.53 -6.74 -11.07
CA GLN A 170 19.51 -7.81 -11.30
C GLN A 170 20.38 -8.08 -10.06
N ASP A 171 20.64 -7.05 -9.26
CA ASP A 171 21.45 -7.14 -8.05
C ASP A 171 20.57 -7.41 -6.82
N ALA A 172 20.65 -8.64 -6.29
CA ALA A 172 19.86 -9.08 -5.16
C ALA A 172 20.13 -8.27 -3.87
N THR A 173 21.36 -7.79 -3.67
CA THR A 173 21.72 -6.97 -2.50
C THR A 173 21.09 -5.59 -2.63
N LYS A 174 21.14 -4.96 -3.82
CA LYS A 174 20.46 -3.67 -4.04
C LYS A 174 18.94 -3.79 -3.91
N VAL A 175 18.35 -4.84 -4.49
CA VAL A 175 16.90 -5.09 -4.40
C VAL A 175 16.47 -5.27 -2.95
N SER A 176 17.15 -6.11 -2.18
CA SER A 176 16.81 -6.34 -0.78
C SER A 176 16.99 -5.08 0.08
N THR A 177 18.03 -4.29 -0.19
CA THR A 177 18.28 -3.00 0.48
C THR A 177 17.15 -2.00 0.19
N ALA A 178 16.82 -1.78 -1.08
CA ALA A 178 15.77 -0.85 -1.50
C ALA A 178 14.39 -1.29 -0.97
N MET A 179 14.08 -2.59 -1.06
CA MET A 179 12.86 -3.14 -0.51
C MET A 179 12.77 -2.95 1.00
N ASN A 180 13.87 -3.14 1.74
CA ASN A 180 13.87 -2.92 3.19
C ASN A 180 13.57 -1.45 3.54
N VAL A 181 14.17 -0.49 2.82
CA VAL A 181 13.90 0.94 2.99
C VAL A 181 12.42 1.24 2.77
N GLU A 182 11.86 0.75 1.66
CA GLU A 182 10.45 0.97 1.32
C GLU A 182 9.50 0.38 2.37
N ILE A 183 9.72 -0.88 2.78
CA ILE A 183 8.88 -1.56 3.77
C ILE A 183 8.96 -0.85 5.12
N THR A 184 10.16 -0.47 5.57
CA THR A 184 10.32 0.24 6.85
C THR A 184 9.60 1.59 6.86
N ALA A 185 9.67 2.34 5.75
CA ALA A 185 8.94 3.60 5.64
C ALA A 185 7.42 3.38 5.59
N LEU A 186 6.96 2.37 4.84
CA LEU A 186 5.56 1.99 4.76
C LEU A 186 5.01 1.58 6.14
N GLU A 187 5.73 0.72 6.88
CA GLU A 187 5.37 0.29 8.24
C GLU A 187 5.22 1.50 9.19
N LYS A 188 6.13 2.47 9.10
CA LYS A 188 6.07 3.71 9.89
C LYS A 188 4.81 4.52 9.56
N VAL A 189 4.53 4.77 8.28
CA VAL A 189 3.36 5.53 7.83
C VAL A 189 2.06 4.83 8.21
N VAL A 190 1.98 3.52 7.98
CA VAL A 190 0.85 2.67 8.35
C VAL A 190 0.62 2.69 9.86
N GLY A 191 1.67 2.61 10.67
CA GLY A 191 1.58 2.68 12.12
C GLY A 191 0.97 4.01 12.62
N ILE A 192 1.44 5.14 12.09
CA ILE A 192 0.91 6.47 12.42
C ILE A 192 -0.58 6.57 12.07
N LEU A 193 -0.96 6.15 10.86
CA LEU A 193 -2.35 6.23 10.39
C LEU A 193 -3.25 5.25 11.14
N HIS A 194 -2.77 4.07 11.49
CA HIS A 194 -3.53 3.13 12.31
C HIS A 194 -3.88 3.71 13.67
N GLU A 195 -2.93 4.32 14.36
CA GLU A 195 -3.19 4.95 15.66
C GLU A 195 -4.13 6.15 15.52
N PHE A 196 -3.94 6.98 14.50
CA PHE A 196 -4.87 8.08 14.21
C PHE A 196 -6.30 7.59 13.95
N LEU A 197 -6.48 6.58 13.08
CA LEU A 197 -7.79 6.02 12.72
C LEU A 197 -8.48 5.30 13.89
N LYS A 198 -7.75 4.91 14.95
CA LYS A 198 -8.31 4.40 16.20
C LYS A 198 -8.78 5.53 17.13
N SER A 199 -8.23 6.73 17.00
CA SER A 199 -8.57 7.87 17.86
C SER A 199 -10.02 8.34 17.67
N PRO A 200 -10.62 8.99 18.69
CA PRO A 200 -11.96 9.57 18.57
C PRO A 200 -12.10 10.58 17.44
N ALA A 201 -11.01 11.27 17.06
CA ALA A 201 -11.00 12.29 16.02
C ALA A 201 -11.28 11.75 14.61
N ALA A 202 -11.16 10.43 14.41
CA ALA A 202 -11.34 9.76 13.14
C ALA A 202 -12.54 8.79 13.13
N LYS A 203 -13.44 8.88 14.11
CA LYS A 203 -14.64 8.03 14.21
C LYS A 203 -15.88 8.73 13.66
N TRP A 204 -16.73 7.95 13.00
CA TRP A 204 -18.03 8.34 12.45
C TRP A 204 -19.08 7.27 12.75
#